data_AF-A0A6V7BP21-F1
#
_entry.id   AF-A0A6V7BP21-F1
#
_cell.length_a   1.000
_cell.length_b   1.000
_cell.length_c   1.000
_cell.angle_alpha   90.00
_cell.angle_beta   90.00
_cell.angle_gamma   90.00
#
_symmetry.space_group_name_H-M   'P 1'
#
loop_
_entity.id
_entity.type
_entity.pdbx_description
1 polymer ?
#
loop_
_entity_poly.entity_id
_entity_poly.type
_entity_poly.pdbx_seq_one_letter_code
_entity_poly.pdbx_strand_id
1 'polypeptide(L)'
;MDRVKTYTDRRKRVTTYGYDTLGRPTTTTLPSMGGTLTASYDAGNRMVALADSLSGTLGWDYDNFDQLAAANSPQGTITYGYDAAGRRTRMQAATQAEVVYAHDNADRLKDITQGAEKVIFAYDNANRLTTQTLPNQVQTVYTYNNADQVTGMAWGKAGQAALGSLGYGYNTVGQLVAQTGTHAPQALPTATSGNSFDDNNRQTAANNVALSYDESGNLLSDGSRTYVWDDRDRLSQIQQGGTTIASFSYDALGRRTAKTEGGTSTQYLYDRLDTVQETQGTTVNPILTGLGIDQRYARNDTSGRTYFLTDQLGSTRLLTNAAGSAVQRYDYDPYGTTTQSSAAYTNPYQYTGREKDASGLYYYRARYYRPQWGRFISEDPIQLFAGPNSYAYVGANPIGLIDPLGLWSLTLTGYIPTEILGPIGPGGGVVLTGIGLSINSISFRGGIGAGAGISFNPFGTPPDSNHMDAPCGNKSGIGVYVDGSAGVGIFGAGTGWNYGGTQSVGPDGRPRWQEYGGFSSAPTLDATIGSGAQVGAGIEVTKYF
;
A
#
# COMPACT_ATOMS: atom_id res chain seq x y z
N MET A 1 30.33 -9.27 0.06
CA MET A 1 29.51 -8.06 0.30
C MET A 1 29.09 -8.05 1.74
N ASP A 2 29.49 -7.01 2.47
CA ASP A 2 29.14 -6.82 3.88
C ASP A 2 27.69 -6.35 3.99
N ARG A 3 26.86 -7.15 4.65
CA ARG A 3 25.47 -6.79 4.95
C ARG A 3 25.38 -6.04 6.27
N VAL A 4 24.40 -5.16 6.40
CA VAL A 4 24.17 -4.39 7.63
C VAL A 4 23.93 -5.34 8.80
N LYS A 5 24.83 -5.35 9.79
CA LYS A 5 24.69 -6.22 10.97
C LYS A 5 23.94 -5.56 12.12
N THR A 6 23.98 -4.23 12.19
CA THR A 6 23.41 -3.47 13.30
C THR A 6 22.85 -2.15 12.79
N TYR A 7 21.76 -1.69 13.40
CA TYR A 7 21.16 -0.40 13.17
C TYR A 7 20.86 0.26 14.51
N THR A 8 21.27 1.51 14.67
CA THR A 8 20.98 2.31 15.87
C THR A 8 19.99 3.40 15.50
N ASP A 9 18.84 3.43 16.17
CA ASP A 9 17.81 4.44 15.95
C ASP A 9 18.08 5.77 16.69
N ARG A 10 17.19 6.75 16.52
CA ARG A 10 17.29 8.06 17.18
C ARG A 10 17.16 8.00 18.71
N ARG A 11 16.50 6.95 19.22
CA ARG A 11 16.42 6.62 20.65
C ARG A 11 17.65 5.88 21.16
N LYS A 12 18.69 5.74 20.33
CA LYS A 12 19.95 5.01 20.59
C LYS A 12 19.73 3.53 20.88
N ARG A 13 18.63 2.96 20.40
CA ARG A 13 18.31 1.55 20.53
C ARG A 13 18.88 0.79 19.33
N VAL A 14 19.42 -0.39 19.58
CA VAL A 14 20.13 -1.18 18.56
C VAL A 14 19.30 -2.37 18.10
N THR A 15 19.08 -2.47 16.79
CA THR A 15 18.57 -3.67 16.12
C THR A 15 19.73 -4.42 15.49
N THR A 16 19.76 -5.75 15.59
CA THR A 16 20.82 -6.58 14.98
C THR A 16 20.26 -7.57 13.98
N TYR A 17 20.98 -7.79 12.88
CA TYR A 17 20.57 -8.64 11.77
C TYR A 17 21.52 -9.83 11.58
N GLY A 18 20.95 -11.01 11.39
CA GLY A 18 21.65 -12.20 10.94
C GLY A 18 21.21 -12.59 9.53
N TYR A 19 22.13 -13.22 8.80
CA TYR A 19 21.91 -13.65 7.42
C TYR A 19 22.43 -15.07 7.21
N ASP A 20 21.80 -15.81 6.30
CA ASP A 20 22.33 -17.09 5.84
C ASP A 20 23.44 -16.92 4.78
N THR A 21 23.95 -18.06 4.29
CA THR A 21 25.02 -18.13 3.28
C THR A 21 24.61 -17.54 1.93
N LEU A 22 23.32 -17.56 1.59
CA LEU A 22 22.76 -16.94 0.38
C LEU A 22 22.50 -15.45 0.56
N GLY A 23 22.38 -15.01 1.81
CA GLY A 23 22.25 -13.63 2.18
C GLY A 23 20.93 -13.10 2.57
N ARG A 24 20.06 -14.02 2.90
CA ARG A 24 18.69 -13.72 3.23
C ARG A 24 18.66 -13.42 4.72
N PRO A 25 17.91 -12.39 5.15
CA PRO A 25 17.76 -12.12 6.57
C PRO A 25 17.17 -13.35 7.26
N THR A 26 17.88 -13.91 8.23
CA THR A 26 17.41 -15.06 9.01
C THR A 26 16.98 -14.64 10.41
N THR A 27 17.61 -13.62 10.98
CA THR A 27 17.27 -13.13 12.32
C THR A 27 17.26 -11.62 12.34
N THR A 28 16.32 -11.06 13.09
CA THR A 28 16.27 -9.64 13.43
C THR A 28 15.94 -9.53 14.91
N THR A 29 16.94 -9.17 15.71
CA THR A 29 16.75 -8.92 17.13
C THR A 29 16.48 -7.45 17.31
N LEU A 30 15.25 -7.15 17.71
CA LEU A 30 14.75 -5.81 17.92
C LEU A 30 15.19 -5.31 19.30
N PRO A 31 15.25 -3.99 19.50
CA PRO A 31 15.81 -3.47 20.72
C PRO A 31 14.95 -3.75 21.96
N SER A 32 15.58 -3.69 23.13
CA SER A 32 14.90 -3.78 24.43
C SER A 32 14.01 -5.04 24.53
N MET A 33 12.71 -4.88 24.81
CA MET A 33 11.74 -5.97 24.89
C MET A 33 11.05 -6.22 23.54
N GLY A 34 11.57 -5.67 22.44
CA GLY A 34 11.05 -5.81 21.09
C GLY A 34 11.13 -7.23 20.53
N GLY A 35 11.87 -8.13 21.18
CA GLY A 35 11.93 -9.55 20.82
C GLY A 35 12.80 -9.84 19.59
N THR A 36 12.67 -11.05 19.05
CA THR A 36 13.43 -11.50 17.87
C THR A 36 12.49 -12.08 16.82
N LEU A 37 12.69 -11.66 15.58
CA LEU A 37 12.11 -12.25 14.39
C LEU A 37 13.10 -13.27 13.79
N THR A 38 12.62 -14.46 13.44
CA THR A 38 13.40 -15.50 12.77
C THR A 38 12.70 -15.92 11.49
N ALA A 39 13.35 -15.73 10.34
CA ALA A 39 12.82 -16.10 9.04
C ALA A 39 13.45 -17.40 8.54
N SER A 40 12.62 -18.25 7.95
CA SER A 40 13.03 -19.50 7.30
C SER A 40 12.62 -19.48 5.83
N TYR A 41 13.45 -20.07 4.99
CA TYR A 41 13.24 -20.10 3.54
C TYR A 41 13.37 -21.52 3.01
N ASP A 42 12.65 -21.81 1.93
CA ASP A 42 12.83 -23.04 1.18
C ASP A 42 14.00 -22.95 0.17
N ALA A 43 14.19 -24.04 -0.58
CA ALA A 43 15.20 -24.14 -1.64
C ALA A 43 14.89 -23.25 -2.87
N GLY A 44 13.63 -22.85 -3.05
CA GLY A 44 13.17 -21.92 -4.09
C GLY A 44 13.33 -20.45 -3.71
N ASN A 45 14.00 -20.17 -2.59
CA ASN A 45 14.20 -18.81 -2.08
C ASN A 45 12.91 -18.08 -1.63
N ARG A 46 11.89 -18.82 -1.21
CA ARG A 46 10.64 -18.27 -0.69
C ARG A 46 10.60 -18.38 0.82
N MET A 47 10.06 -17.37 1.50
CA MET A 47 9.91 -17.38 2.95
C MET A 47 8.75 -18.32 3.34
N VAL A 48 9.06 -19.34 4.12
CA VAL A 48 8.05 -20.33 4.57
C VAL A 48 7.61 -20.10 6.02
N ALA A 49 8.40 -19.35 6.80
CA ALA A 49 8.03 -18.97 8.16
C ALA A 49 8.69 -17.66 8.59
N LEU A 50 7.97 -16.91 9.43
CA LEU A 50 8.46 -15.78 10.20
C LEU A 50 8.00 -15.95 11.66
N ALA A 51 8.91 -16.46 12.48
CA ALA A 51 8.68 -16.67 13.91
C ALA A 51 9.02 -15.40 14.68
N ASP A 52 8.06 -14.88 15.43
CA ASP A 52 8.23 -13.79 16.37
C ASP A 52 8.18 -14.32 17.80
N SER A 53 9.25 -14.04 18.56
CA SER A 53 9.35 -14.46 19.97
C SER A 53 8.24 -13.89 20.88
N LEU A 54 7.51 -12.87 20.43
CA LEU A 54 6.44 -12.23 21.20
C LEU A 54 5.03 -12.57 20.70
N SER A 55 4.82 -12.65 19.38
CA SER A 55 3.49 -12.75 18.78
C SER A 55 3.17 -14.10 18.15
N GLY A 56 4.12 -15.03 18.12
CA GLY A 56 3.96 -16.35 17.52
C GLY A 56 4.53 -16.41 16.10
N THR A 57 4.16 -17.45 15.35
CA THR A 57 4.75 -17.71 14.02
C THR A 57 3.73 -17.50 12.91
N LEU A 58 4.15 -16.77 11.88
CA LEU A 58 3.49 -16.77 10.58
C LEU A 58 4.14 -17.81 9.68
N GLY A 59 3.35 -18.51 8.88
CA GLY A 59 3.83 -19.53 7.94
C GLY A 59 3.18 -19.41 6.57
N TRP A 60 3.90 -19.80 5.52
CA TRP A 60 3.42 -19.77 4.15
C TRP A 60 3.77 -21.08 3.44
N ASP A 61 2.75 -21.72 2.88
CA ASP A 61 2.88 -22.89 2.03
C ASP A 61 2.70 -22.47 0.58
N TYR A 62 3.51 -23.02 -0.32
CA TYR A 62 3.47 -22.71 -1.74
C TYR A 62 3.15 -23.96 -2.56
N ASP A 63 2.45 -23.78 -3.67
CA ASP A 63 2.24 -24.85 -4.64
C ASP A 63 3.44 -25.02 -5.60
N ASN A 64 3.31 -25.95 -6.54
CA ASN A 64 4.36 -26.25 -7.53
C ASN A 64 4.56 -25.13 -8.57
N PHE A 65 3.74 -24.09 -8.57
CA PHE A 65 3.85 -22.91 -9.44
C PHE A 65 4.30 -21.66 -8.67
N ASP A 66 4.83 -21.85 -7.46
CA ASP A 66 5.27 -20.79 -6.56
C ASP A 66 4.17 -19.82 -6.09
N GLN A 67 2.91 -20.27 -6.15
CA GLN A 67 1.76 -19.50 -5.69
C GLN A 67 1.46 -19.86 -4.23
N LEU A 68 0.96 -18.88 -3.48
CA LEU A 68 0.68 -19.05 -2.06
C LEU A 68 -0.51 -19.99 -1.85
N ALA A 69 -0.28 -21.22 -1.43
CA ALA A 69 -1.32 -22.22 -1.19
C ALA A 69 -1.98 -22.07 0.20
N ALA A 70 -1.22 -21.65 1.21
CA ALA A 70 -1.77 -21.37 2.54
C ALA A 70 -0.96 -20.32 3.31
N ALA A 71 -1.65 -19.54 4.14
CA ALA A 71 -1.08 -18.63 5.12
C ALA A 71 -1.54 -19.03 6.52
N ASN A 72 -0.59 -19.33 7.39
CA ASN A 72 -0.81 -19.80 8.75
C ASN A 72 -0.46 -18.70 9.75
N SER A 73 -1.34 -18.47 10.73
CA SER A 73 -1.12 -17.50 11.81
C SER A 73 -1.68 -18.04 13.13
N PRO A 74 -1.31 -17.48 14.30
CA PRO A 74 -1.91 -17.85 15.57
C PRO A 74 -3.42 -17.59 15.64
N GLN A 75 -3.95 -16.68 14.80
CA GLN A 75 -5.37 -16.37 14.73
C GLN A 75 -6.15 -17.32 13.81
N GLY A 76 -5.45 -18.12 12.99
CA GLY A 76 -6.04 -19.08 12.07
C GLY A 76 -5.26 -19.24 10.77
N THR A 77 -5.72 -20.20 9.96
CA THR A 77 -5.17 -20.53 8.64
C THR A 77 -6.11 -20.04 7.54
N ILE A 78 -5.52 -19.54 6.46
CA ILE A 78 -6.19 -19.27 5.20
C ILE A 78 -5.58 -20.16 4.14
N THR A 79 -6.42 -20.82 3.33
CA THR A 79 -5.97 -21.60 2.17
C THR A 79 -6.50 -21.00 0.89
N TYR A 80 -5.78 -21.25 -0.19
CA TYR A 80 -6.04 -20.66 -1.49
C TYR A 80 -6.09 -21.71 -2.59
N GLY A 81 -6.68 -21.34 -3.71
CA GLY A 81 -6.58 -22.10 -4.94
C GLY A 81 -6.60 -21.18 -6.15
N TYR A 82 -6.01 -21.68 -7.22
CA TYR A 82 -5.75 -20.94 -8.43
C TYR A 82 -6.19 -21.73 -9.66
N ASP A 83 -6.47 -21.02 -10.75
CA ASP A 83 -6.62 -21.64 -12.07
C ASP A 83 -5.27 -21.75 -12.80
N ALA A 84 -5.31 -22.30 -14.01
CA ALA A 84 -4.12 -22.45 -14.85
C ALA A 84 -3.49 -21.11 -15.29
N ALA A 85 -4.21 -19.99 -15.16
CA ALA A 85 -3.70 -18.65 -15.44
C ALA A 85 -3.10 -17.98 -14.19
N GLY A 86 -3.04 -18.68 -13.05
CA GLY A 86 -2.51 -18.16 -11.79
C GLY A 86 -3.45 -17.20 -11.06
N ARG A 87 -4.72 -17.14 -11.45
CA ARG A 87 -5.72 -16.28 -10.78
C ARG A 87 -6.33 -17.02 -9.61
N ARG A 88 -6.52 -16.32 -8.48
CA ARG A 88 -7.16 -16.89 -7.30
C ARG A 88 -8.60 -17.27 -7.64
N THR A 89 -8.96 -18.55 -7.51
CA THR A 89 -10.32 -19.09 -7.72
C THR A 89 -11.03 -19.38 -6.41
N ARG A 90 -10.29 -19.61 -5.33
CA ARG A 90 -10.87 -19.82 -3.99
C ARG A 90 -10.00 -19.26 -2.87
N MET A 91 -10.65 -18.88 -1.78
CA MET A 91 -10.03 -18.55 -0.49
C MET A 91 -10.90 -19.12 0.62
N GLN A 92 -10.30 -19.84 1.56
CA GLN A 92 -10.99 -20.44 2.69
C GLN A 92 -10.32 -19.97 3.98
N ALA A 93 -11.02 -19.13 4.75
CA ALA A 93 -10.54 -18.60 6.02
C ALA A 93 -11.08 -19.45 7.17
N ALA A 94 -10.18 -20.16 7.86
CA ALA A 94 -10.51 -21.09 8.93
C ALA A 94 -11.69 -22.01 8.54
N THR A 95 -12.74 -22.07 9.37
CA THR A 95 -13.94 -22.89 9.13
C THR A 95 -15.11 -22.11 8.53
N GLN A 96 -14.87 -20.90 7.98
CA GLN A 96 -15.93 -20.11 7.33
C GLN A 96 -16.44 -20.79 6.06
N ALA A 97 -17.47 -20.25 5.40
CA ALA A 97 -17.77 -20.68 4.03
C ALA A 97 -16.67 -20.21 3.08
N GLU A 98 -16.29 -21.09 2.13
CA GLU A 98 -15.31 -20.78 1.09
C GLU A 98 -15.77 -19.59 0.25
N VAL A 99 -14.82 -18.71 -0.06
CA VAL A 99 -15.00 -17.61 -1.00
C VAL A 99 -14.52 -18.06 -2.37
N VAL A 100 -15.42 -18.13 -3.34
CA VAL A 100 -15.14 -18.53 -4.72
C VAL A 100 -15.12 -17.29 -5.62
N TYR A 101 -14.09 -17.17 -6.44
CA TYR A 101 -13.88 -16.08 -7.40
C TYR A 101 -14.06 -16.60 -8.82
N ALA A 102 -15.15 -16.20 -9.47
CA ALA A 102 -15.40 -16.52 -10.87
C ALA A 102 -14.89 -15.40 -11.78
N HIS A 103 -14.23 -15.76 -12.87
CA HIS A 103 -13.75 -14.82 -13.87
C HIS A 103 -14.49 -15.03 -15.19
N ASP A 104 -14.64 -13.96 -15.98
CA ASP A 104 -15.16 -14.04 -17.35
C ASP A 104 -14.04 -14.40 -18.36
N ASN A 105 -14.41 -14.55 -19.63
CA ASN A 105 -13.49 -14.91 -20.70
C ASN A 105 -12.46 -13.81 -21.05
N ALA A 106 -12.63 -12.60 -20.50
CA ALA A 106 -11.69 -11.48 -20.64
C ALA A 106 -10.80 -11.33 -19.39
N ASP A 107 -10.76 -12.35 -18.54
CA ASP A 107 -10.04 -12.43 -17.29
C ASP A 107 -10.46 -11.47 -16.18
N ARG A 108 -11.66 -10.89 -16.28
CA ARG A 108 -12.18 -9.96 -15.28
C ARG A 108 -13.00 -10.72 -14.24
N LEU A 109 -12.96 -10.26 -12.98
CA LEU A 109 -13.75 -10.83 -11.90
C LEU A 109 -15.25 -10.67 -12.20
N LYS A 110 -15.97 -11.76 -12.37
CA LYS A 110 -17.39 -11.78 -12.71
C LYS A 110 -18.28 -11.86 -11.47
N ASP A 111 -17.94 -12.74 -10.54
CA ASP A 111 -18.64 -12.83 -9.26
C ASP A 111 -17.75 -13.37 -8.14
N ILE A 112 -18.11 -12.99 -6.91
CA ILE A 112 -17.59 -13.54 -5.66
C ILE A 112 -18.75 -14.23 -4.97
N THR A 113 -18.58 -15.49 -4.58
CA THR A 113 -19.59 -16.24 -3.83
C THR A 113 -19.02 -16.70 -2.50
N GLN A 114 -19.74 -16.46 -1.39
CA GLN A 114 -19.44 -17.01 -0.07
C GLN A 114 -20.70 -17.63 0.53
N GLY A 115 -20.81 -18.96 0.47
CA GLY A 115 -22.04 -19.66 0.83
C GLY A 115 -23.22 -19.21 -0.04
N ALA A 116 -24.25 -18.61 0.56
CA ALA A 116 -25.41 -18.06 -0.15
C ALA A 116 -25.24 -16.60 -0.61
N GLU A 117 -24.20 -15.90 -0.13
CA GLU A 117 -23.93 -14.52 -0.53
C GLU A 117 -23.20 -14.49 -1.88
N LYS A 118 -23.64 -13.62 -2.79
CA LYS A 118 -23.02 -13.41 -4.10
C LYS A 118 -22.89 -11.93 -4.43
N VAL A 119 -21.68 -11.51 -4.82
CA VAL A 119 -21.39 -10.18 -5.38
C VAL A 119 -21.16 -10.34 -6.87
N ILE A 120 -21.82 -9.54 -7.70
CA ILE A 120 -21.75 -9.65 -9.16
C ILE A 120 -21.18 -8.36 -9.75
N PHE A 121 -20.28 -8.49 -10.73
CA PHE A 121 -19.67 -7.39 -11.46
C PHE A 121 -20.06 -7.44 -12.93
N ALA A 122 -20.39 -6.27 -13.48
CA ALA A 122 -20.62 -6.09 -14.90
C ALA A 122 -19.69 -5.00 -15.44
N TYR A 123 -19.29 -5.15 -16.69
CA TYR A 123 -18.30 -4.29 -17.33
C TYR A 123 -18.80 -3.79 -18.68
N ASP A 124 -18.29 -2.64 -19.12
CA ASP A 124 -18.45 -2.18 -20.50
C ASP A 124 -17.42 -2.82 -21.44
N ASN A 125 -17.50 -2.47 -22.73
CA ASN A 125 -16.57 -2.94 -23.76
C ASN A 125 -15.14 -2.37 -23.60
N ALA A 126 -14.96 -1.34 -22.77
CA ALA A 126 -13.65 -0.79 -22.41
C ALA A 126 -13.06 -1.46 -21.15
N ASN A 127 -13.71 -2.53 -20.65
CA ASN A 127 -13.33 -3.26 -19.44
C ASN A 127 -13.44 -2.47 -18.14
N ARG A 128 -14.29 -1.44 -18.11
CA ARG A 128 -14.55 -0.63 -16.91
C ARG A 128 -15.79 -1.15 -16.20
N LEU A 129 -15.75 -1.17 -14.86
CA LEU A 129 -16.84 -1.68 -14.02
C LEU A 129 -18.09 -0.78 -14.18
N THR A 130 -19.17 -1.27 -14.76
CA THR A 130 -20.41 -0.49 -14.91
C THR A 130 -21.39 -0.75 -13.77
N THR A 131 -21.38 -1.94 -13.17
CA THR A 131 -22.28 -2.29 -12.07
C THR A 131 -21.65 -3.27 -11.11
N GLN A 132 -21.83 -3.01 -9.81
CA GLN A 132 -21.59 -3.97 -8.73
C GLN A 132 -22.92 -4.27 -8.04
N THR A 133 -23.33 -5.53 -7.98
CA THR A 133 -24.54 -5.97 -7.26
C THR A 133 -24.14 -6.72 -6.00
N LEU A 134 -24.59 -6.24 -4.84
CA LEU A 134 -24.37 -6.87 -3.54
C LEU A 134 -25.39 -8.00 -3.28
N PRO A 135 -25.14 -8.89 -2.30
CA PRO A 135 -26.02 -10.03 -2.02
C PRO A 135 -27.46 -9.65 -1.66
N ASN A 136 -27.69 -8.45 -1.12
CA ASN A 136 -29.03 -7.93 -0.84
C ASN A 136 -29.73 -7.29 -2.06
N GLN A 137 -29.16 -7.47 -3.26
CA GLN A 137 -29.60 -6.93 -4.55
C GLN A 137 -29.48 -5.42 -4.70
N VAL A 138 -28.80 -4.72 -3.77
CA VAL A 138 -28.44 -3.31 -3.96
C VAL A 138 -27.31 -3.22 -4.97
N GLN A 139 -27.47 -2.32 -5.93
CA GLN A 139 -26.50 -2.07 -6.99
C GLN A 139 -25.78 -0.75 -6.77
N THR A 140 -24.49 -0.73 -7.11
CA THR A 140 -23.73 0.49 -7.41
C THR A 140 -23.57 0.56 -8.93
N VAL A 141 -24.00 1.65 -9.55
CA VAL A 141 -23.82 1.91 -10.98
C VAL A 141 -22.79 3.00 -11.16
N TYR A 142 -21.86 2.82 -12.10
CA TYR A 142 -20.77 3.74 -12.38
C TYR A 142 -20.93 4.36 -13.77
N THR A 143 -20.56 5.64 -13.89
CA THR A 143 -20.43 6.34 -15.17
C THR A 143 -19.02 6.89 -15.33
N TYR A 144 -18.54 6.99 -16.57
CA TYR A 144 -17.18 7.38 -16.88
C TYR A 144 -17.14 8.50 -17.91
N ASN A 145 -16.08 9.32 -17.87
CA ASN A 145 -15.71 10.19 -18.99
C ASN A 145 -14.82 9.44 -20.01
N ASN A 146 -14.40 10.13 -21.06
CA ASN A 146 -13.52 9.58 -22.10
C ASN A 146 -12.07 9.34 -21.63
N ALA A 147 -11.70 9.83 -20.43
CA ALA A 147 -10.40 9.60 -19.81
C ALA A 147 -10.44 8.45 -18.77
N ASP A 148 -11.51 7.65 -18.79
CA ASP A 148 -11.78 6.53 -17.89
C ASP A 148 -11.90 6.91 -16.41
N GLN A 149 -12.20 8.18 -16.12
CA GLN A 149 -12.44 8.65 -14.76
C GLN A 149 -13.92 8.50 -14.40
N VAL A 150 -14.20 8.05 -13.17
CA VAL A 150 -15.57 7.89 -12.66
C VAL A 150 -16.21 9.27 -12.53
N THR A 151 -17.23 9.58 -13.33
CA THR A 151 -17.98 10.84 -13.24
C THR A 151 -19.21 10.73 -12.35
N GLY A 152 -19.62 9.52 -12.00
CA GLY A 152 -20.85 9.28 -11.26
C GLY A 152 -20.90 7.90 -10.64
N MET A 153 -21.50 7.85 -9.45
CA MET A 153 -21.86 6.65 -8.71
C MET A 153 -23.28 6.80 -8.20
N ALA A 154 -24.12 5.78 -8.38
CA ALA A 154 -25.48 5.76 -7.85
C ALA A 154 -25.80 4.43 -7.19
N TRP A 155 -26.52 4.47 -6.07
CA TRP A 155 -26.92 3.31 -5.31
C TRP A 155 -28.44 3.13 -5.31
N GLY A 156 -28.88 1.90 -5.55
CA GLY A 156 -30.30 1.59 -5.53
C GLY A 156 -30.59 0.11 -5.68
N LYS A 157 -31.83 -0.26 -5.38
CA LYS A 157 -32.38 -1.60 -5.59
C LYS A 157 -33.61 -1.48 -6.45
N ALA A 158 -33.74 -2.34 -7.46
CA ALA A 158 -34.88 -2.32 -8.37
C ALA A 158 -36.20 -2.43 -7.59
N GLY A 159 -37.19 -1.59 -7.94
CA GLY A 159 -38.48 -1.53 -7.25
C GLY A 159 -38.47 -0.79 -5.91
N GLN A 160 -37.37 -0.14 -5.52
CA GLN A 160 -37.27 0.69 -4.32
C GLN A 160 -36.84 2.12 -4.68
N ALA A 161 -37.05 3.06 -3.75
CA ALA A 161 -36.52 4.41 -3.88
C ALA A 161 -34.97 4.38 -3.94
N ALA A 162 -34.38 5.28 -4.73
CA ALA A 162 -32.94 5.38 -4.84
C ALA A 162 -32.31 5.71 -3.47
N LEU A 163 -31.20 5.04 -3.16
CA LEU A 163 -30.46 5.26 -1.91
C LEU A 163 -29.58 6.51 -2.00
N GLY A 164 -29.18 6.89 -3.22
CA GLY A 164 -28.59 8.19 -3.54
C GLY A 164 -27.46 8.11 -4.55
N SER A 165 -26.74 9.22 -4.71
CA SER A 165 -25.67 9.35 -5.71
C SER A 165 -24.54 10.29 -5.30
N LEU A 166 -23.42 10.13 -6.00
CA LEU A 166 -22.25 11.01 -6.03
C LEU A 166 -21.87 11.28 -7.49
N GLY A 167 -21.62 12.55 -7.82
CA GLY A 167 -21.03 12.97 -9.10
C GLY A 167 -19.65 13.57 -8.89
N TYR A 168 -18.77 13.44 -9.88
CA TYR A 168 -17.39 13.91 -9.83
C TYR A 168 -17.04 14.73 -11.08
N GLY A 169 -16.56 15.94 -10.86
CA GLY A 169 -16.06 16.82 -11.92
C GLY A 169 -14.54 16.93 -11.87
N TYR A 170 -13.89 16.77 -13.01
CA TYR A 170 -12.44 16.86 -13.16
C TYR A 170 -12.05 18.05 -14.04
N ASN A 171 -10.92 18.68 -13.74
CA ASN A 171 -10.32 19.66 -14.63
C ASN A 171 -9.54 18.98 -15.78
N THR A 172 -8.94 19.78 -16.67
CA THR A 172 -8.21 19.28 -17.84
C THR A 172 -6.95 18.47 -17.52
N VAL A 173 -6.41 18.61 -16.31
CA VAL A 173 -5.26 17.81 -15.82
C VAL A 173 -5.70 16.61 -14.97
N GLY A 174 -7.00 16.32 -14.92
CA GLY A 174 -7.56 15.14 -14.25
C GLY A 174 -7.71 15.27 -12.74
N GLN A 175 -7.53 16.46 -12.16
CA GLN A 175 -7.77 16.70 -10.73
C GLN A 175 -9.26 16.86 -10.45
N LEU A 176 -9.72 16.30 -9.34
CA LEU A 176 -11.10 16.46 -8.87
C LEU A 176 -11.32 17.90 -8.40
N VAL A 177 -12.31 18.58 -9.00
CA VAL A 177 -12.64 19.99 -8.70
C VAL A 177 -14.10 20.19 -8.28
N ALA A 178 -14.95 19.17 -8.42
CA ALA A 178 -16.35 19.24 -8.00
C ALA A 178 -16.87 17.88 -7.54
N GLN A 179 -17.73 17.90 -6.52
CA GLN A 179 -18.54 16.77 -6.10
C GLN A 179 -20.01 17.18 -6.04
N THR A 180 -20.91 16.36 -6.57
CA THR A 180 -22.36 16.62 -6.63
C THR A 180 -23.17 15.38 -6.23
N GLY A 181 -24.50 15.47 -6.19
CA GLY A 181 -25.38 14.37 -5.81
C GLY A 181 -25.88 14.43 -4.36
N THR A 182 -26.75 13.49 -3.99
CA THR A 182 -27.44 13.49 -2.68
C THR A 182 -26.56 13.12 -1.49
N HIS A 183 -25.36 12.59 -1.76
CA HIS A 183 -24.34 12.27 -0.76
C HIS A 183 -23.07 13.10 -0.88
N ALA A 184 -23.06 14.17 -1.70
CA ALA A 184 -21.90 15.04 -1.84
C ALA A 184 -21.47 15.60 -0.45
N PRO A 185 -20.18 15.53 -0.09
CA PRO A 185 -19.69 16.12 1.15
C PRO A 185 -20.03 17.60 1.24
N GLN A 186 -20.58 18.04 2.37
CA GLN A 186 -20.89 19.46 2.62
C GLN A 186 -20.06 20.08 3.75
N ALA A 187 -19.31 19.26 4.50
CA ALA A 187 -18.53 19.73 5.64
C ALA A 187 -17.10 20.06 5.22
N LEU A 188 -16.66 21.28 5.48
CA LEU A 188 -15.25 21.62 5.51
C LEU A 188 -14.71 21.46 6.93
N PRO A 189 -13.41 21.17 7.10
CA PRO A 189 -12.82 21.10 8.42
C PRO A 189 -12.95 22.46 9.13
N THR A 190 -13.22 22.44 10.42
CA THR A 190 -13.26 23.68 11.23
C THR A 190 -11.89 24.36 11.20
N ALA A 191 -11.87 25.68 10.98
CA ALA A 191 -10.63 26.44 11.07
C ALA A 191 -10.03 26.33 12.48
N THR A 192 -8.73 26.06 12.54
CA THR A 192 -7.96 25.94 13.79
C THR A 192 -6.94 27.07 13.91
N SER A 193 -6.67 27.55 15.12
CA SER A 193 -5.63 28.54 15.43
C SER A 193 -4.70 28.01 16.53
N GLY A 194 -3.57 28.67 16.80
CA GLY A 194 -2.67 28.23 17.88
C GLY A 194 -2.01 26.86 17.63
N ASN A 195 -1.79 26.52 16.36
CA ASN A 195 -0.99 25.35 15.98
C ASN A 195 0.48 25.76 15.85
N SER A 196 1.40 24.97 16.40
CA SER A 196 2.85 25.16 16.24
C SER A 196 3.52 23.86 15.82
N PHE A 197 4.68 23.98 15.19
CA PHE A 197 5.46 22.88 14.64
C PHE A 197 6.94 23.07 14.97
N ASP A 198 7.68 21.96 15.02
CA ASP A 198 9.13 22.00 15.01
C ASP A 198 9.73 21.64 13.64
N ASP A 199 11.06 21.67 13.54
CA ASP A 199 11.82 21.42 12.31
C ASP A 199 11.64 19.99 11.75
N ASN A 200 11.14 19.05 12.57
CA ASN A 200 10.84 17.68 12.15
C ASN A 200 9.36 17.52 11.71
N ASN A 201 8.64 18.63 11.50
CA ASN A 201 7.21 18.66 11.19
C ASN A 201 6.30 18.07 12.29
N ARG A 202 6.82 17.87 13.52
CA ARG A 202 5.97 17.46 14.65
C ARG A 202 5.09 18.63 15.03
N GLN A 203 3.78 18.39 15.16
CA GLN A 203 2.88 19.40 15.68
C GLN A 203 3.07 19.49 17.19
N THR A 204 3.74 20.54 17.67
CA THR A 204 4.06 20.75 19.10
C THR A 204 2.93 21.41 19.88
N ALA A 205 1.98 22.05 19.19
CA ALA A 205 0.72 22.49 19.76
C ALA A 205 -0.43 22.35 18.76
N ALA A 206 -1.60 21.93 19.26
CA ALA A 206 -2.85 21.89 18.51
C ALA A 206 -3.92 22.70 19.24
N ASN A 207 -4.45 23.77 18.63
CA ASN A 207 -5.43 24.64 19.29
C ASN A 207 -4.97 25.18 20.66
N ASN A 208 -3.70 25.61 20.75
CA ASN A 208 -3.02 26.03 21.99
C ASN A 208 -2.84 24.93 23.05
N VAL A 209 -3.17 23.67 22.75
CA VAL A 209 -2.87 22.53 23.60
C VAL A 209 -1.50 21.97 23.22
N ALA A 210 -0.57 21.95 24.17
CA ALA A 210 0.75 21.38 23.97
C ALA A 210 0.68 19.88 23.72
N LEU A 211 1.44 19.42 22.72
CA LEU A 211 1.61 18.01 22.37
C LEU A 211 3.06 17.59 22.68
N SER A 212 3.26 16.33 23.06
CA SER A 212 4.59 15.79 23.33
C SER A 212 4.86 14.55 22.47
N TYR A 213 6.12 14.32 22.13
CA TYR A 213 6.58 13.22 21.30
C TYR A 213 7.83 12.57 21.89
N ASP A 214 8.10 11.33 21.52
CA ASP A 214 9.40 10.72 21.78
C ASP A 214 10.43 11.10 20.70
N GLU A 215 11.66 10.59 20.85
CA GLU A 215 12.76 10.85 19.89
C GLU A 215 12.58 10.09 18.56
N SER A 216 11.70 9.08 18.52
CA SER A 216 11.26 8.41 17.28
C SER A 216 10.16 9.19 16.54
N GLY A 217 9.66 10.28 17.12
CA GLY A 217 8.59 11.08 16.54
C GLY A 217 7.20 10.49 16.72
N ASN A 218 7.02 9.59 17.69
CA ASN A 218 5.72 9.08 18.08
C ASN A 218 5.05 10.04 19.07
N LEU A 219 3.78 10.40 18.84
CA LEU A 219 3.00 11.22 19.77
C LEU A 219 2.90 10.52 21.12
N LEU A 220 3.28 11.18 22.21
CA LEU A 220 3.18 10.68 23.60
C LEU A 220 1.96 11.23 24.33
N SER A 221 1.57 12.47 24.07
CA SER A 221 0.36 13.07 24.65
C SER A 221 -0.26 14.11 23.74
N ASP A 222 -1.60 14.16 23.74
CA ASP A 222 -2.37 15.22 23.10
C ASP A 222 -2.99 16.23 24.08
N GLY A 223 -2.48 16.27 25.31
CA GLY A 223 -3.00 17.08 26.41
C GLY A 223 -4.23 16.50 27.12
N SER A 224 -4.89 15.49 26.53
CA SER A 224 -6.01 14.78 27.17
C SER A 224 -5.70 13.29 27.39
N ARG A 225 -5.04 12.68 26.42
CA ARG A 225 -4.68 11.26 26.39
C ARG A 225 -3.18 11.13 26.33
N THR A 226 -2.70 9.97 26.77
CA THR A 226 -1.34 9.51 26.54
C THR A 226 -1.34 8.30 25.64
N TYR A 227 -0.29 8.18 24.83
CA TYR A 227 -0.13 7.15 23.81
C TYR A 227 1.14 6.37 24.12
N VAL A 228 0.99 5.06 24.31
CA VAL A 228 2.08 4.17 24.68
C VAL A 228 2.47 3.37 23.45
N TRP A 229 3.74 3.37 23.12
CA TRP A 229 4.31 2.69 21.95
C TRP A 229 5.15 1.50 22.42
N ASP A 230 5.07 0.39 21.69
CA ASP A 230 5.93 -0.77 21.96
C ASP A 230 7.37 -0.53 21.47
N ASP A 231 8.27 -1.45 21.79
CA ASP A 231 9.68 -1.35 21.40
C ASP A 231 9.92 -1.48 19.88
N ARG A 232 8.86 -1.69 19.09
CA ARG A 232 8.87 -1.68 17.63
C ARG A 232 8.22 -0.43 17.03
N ASP A 233 8.03 0.61 17.85
CA ASP A 233 7.38 1.87 17.47
C ASP A 233 5.93 1.69 16.96
N ARG A 234 5.20 0.72 17.52
CA ARG A 234 3.77 0.52 17.23
C ARG A 234 2.91 0.92 18.42
N LEU A 235 1.80 1.61 18.17
CA LEU A 235 0.90 2.07 19.24
C LEU A 235 0.33 0.86 19.98
N SER A 236 0.68 0.67 21.25
CA SER A 236 0.24 -0.48 22.05
C SER A 236 -0.93 -0.12 22.97
N GLN A 237 -1.00 1.12 23.47
CA GLN A 237 -2.09 1.57 24.33
C GLN A 237 -2.44 3.05 24.13
N ILE A 238 -3.69 3.38 24.41
CA ILE A 238 -4.14 4.76 24.65
C ILE A 238 -4.68 4.82 26.07
N GLN A 239 -4.22 5.79 26.84
CA GLN A 239 -4.65 6.01 28.21
C GLN A 239 -5.29 7.38 28.39
N GLN A 240 -6.24 7.50 29.31
CA GLN A 240 -6.86 8.75 29.70
C GLN A 240 -6.98 8.78 31.23
N GLY A 241 -6.45 9.83 31.87
CA GLY A 241 -6.41 9.91 33.35
C GLY A 241 -5.71 8.72 34.01
N GLY A 242 -4.69 8.13 33.36
CA GLY A 242 -3.96 6.95 33.83
C GLY A 242 -4.66 5.60 33.58
N THR A 243 -5.88 5.60 33.03
CA THR A 243 -6.61 4.36 32.70
C THR A 243 -6.42 4.00 31.22
N THR A 244 -6.09 2.76 30.91
CA THR A 244 -6.04 2.25 29.53
C THR A 244 -7.45 2.16 28.95
N ILE A 245 -7.73 2.98 27.93
CA ILE A 245 -9.01 3.03 27.22
C ILE A 245 -9.01 2.23 25.92
N ALA A 246 -7.81 1.99 25.37
CA ALA A 246 -7.59 1.12 24.22
C ALA A 246 -6.25 0.39 24.35
N SER A 247 -6.20 -0.87 23.91
CA SER A 247 -4.94 -1.61 23.74
C SER A 247 -4.93 -2.40 22.44
N PHE A 248 -3.72 -2.62 21.89
CA PHE A 248 -3.53 -3.23 20.58
C PHE A 248 -2.40 -4.26 20.63
N SER A 249 -2.52 -5.31 19.82
CA SER A 249 -1.47 -6.31 19.59
C SER A 249 -1.26 -6.51 18.10
N TYR A 250 -0.09 -7.00 17.73
CA TYR A 250 0.35 -7.08 16.34
C TYR A 250 1.12 -8.37 16.08
N ASP A 251 1.08 -8.85 14.84
CA ASP A 251 1.90 -9.98 14.40
C ASP A 251 3.34 -9.56 14.00
N ALA A 252 4.09 -10.55 13.51
CA ALA A 252 5.45 -10.41 13.02
C ALA A 252 5.59 -9.47 11.79
N LEU A 253 4.50 -9.23 11.04
CA LEU A 253 4.44 -8.29 9.92
C LEU A 253 3.92 -6.90 10.34
N GLY A 254 3.66 -6.69 11.63
CA GLY A 254 3.12 -5.41 12.14
C GLY A 254 1.62 -5.21 11.85
N ARG A 255 0.89 -6.24 11.42
CA ARG A 255 -0.58 -6.16 11.26
C ARG A 255 -1.24 -6.28 12.63
N ARG A 256 -2.24 -5.44 12.91
CA ARG A 256 -2.94 -5.45 14.20
C ARG A 256 -3.78 -6.72 14.38
N THR A 257 -3.31 -7.67 15.18
CA THR A 257 -3.99 -8.95 15.43
C THR A 257 -5.11 -8.87 16.45
N ALA A 258 -5.08 -7.89 17.35
CA ALA A 258 -6.19 -7.64 18.26
C ALA A 258 -6.27 -6.20 18.73
N LYS A 259 -7.49 -5.80 19.12
CA LYS A 259 -7.80 -4.55 19.79
C LYS A 259 -8.73 -4.80 20.97
N THR A 260 -8.49 -4.11 22.09
CA THR A 260 -9.43 -4.06 23.21
C THR A 260 -9.85 -2.62 23.49
N GLU A 261 -11.15 -2.32 23.38
CA GLU A 261 -11.74 -1.01 23.68
C GLU A 261 -13.07 -1.21 24.42
N GLY A 262 -13.36 -0.37 25.43
CA GLY A 262 -14.61 -0.46 26.19
C GLY A 262 -14.85 -1.84 26.84
N GLY A 263 -13.76 -2.54 27.20
CA GLY A 263 -13.80 -3.91 27.72
C GLY A 263 -14.02 -5.02 26.68
N THR A 264 -14.24 -4.68 25.40
CA THR A 264 -14.44 -5.66 24.32
C THR A 264 -13.14 -5.92 23.58
N SER A 265 -12.69 -7.18 23.56
CA SER A 265 -11.53 -7.60 22.77
C SER A 265 -11.96 -8.21 21.44
N THR A 266 -11.42 -7.69 20.34
CA THR A 266 -11.64 -8.19 18.98
C THR A 266 -10.31 -8.64 18.39
N GLN A 267 -10.25 -9.88 17.92
CA GLN A 267 -9.12 -10.45 17.19
C GLN A 267 -9.38 -10.45 15.68
N TYR A 268 -8.31 -10.45 14.89
CA TYR A 268 -8.37 -10.28 13.45
C TYR A 268 -7.60 -11.40 12.71
N LEU A 269 -8.26 -12.06 11.77
CA LEU A 269 -7.61 -12.95 10.80
C LEU A 269 -7.47 -12.22 9.46
N TYR A 270 -6.30 -12.36 8.84
CA TYR A 270 -5.92 -11.58 7.66
C TYR A 270 -5.68 -12.45 6.43
N ASP A 271 -6.37 -12.12 5.34
CA ASP A 271 -5.95 -12.46 3.97
C ASP A 271 -5.02 -11.36 3.48
N ARG A 272 -3.71 -11.66 3.43
CA ARG A 272 -2.67 -10.68 3.13
C ARG A 272 -2.79 -9.43 4.01
N LEU A 273 -3.31 -8.32 3.49
CA LEU A 273 -3.43 -7.04 4.19
C LEU A 273 -4.85 -6.74 4.67
N ASP A 274 -5.84 -7.57 4.32
CA ASP A 274 -7.24 -7.35 4.64
C ASP A 274 -7.74 -8.29 5.71
N THR A 275 -8.45 -7.72 6.68
CA THR A 275 -9.20 -8.49 7.68
C THR A 275 -10.35 -9.22 7.01
N VAL A 276 -10.38 -10.54 7.12
CA VAL A 276 -11.47 -11.42 6.63
C VAL A 276 -12.30 -12.01 7.77
N GLN A 277 -11.83 -11.88 9.00
CA GLN A 277 -12.53 -12.35 10.20
C GLN A 277 -12.27 -11.40 11.36
N GLU A 278 -13.33 -11.08 12.08
CA GLU A 278 -13.25 -10.56 13.44
C GLU A 278 -13.68 -11.65 14.42
N THR A 279 -13.09 -11.71 15.61
CA THR A 279 -13.47 -12.68 16.63
C THR A 279 -13.53 -12.03 18.01
N GLN A 280 -14.66 -12.20 18.70
CA GLN A 280 -14.89 -11.70 20.05
C GLN A 280 -15.27 -12.88 20.95
N GLY A 281 -14.38 -13.27 21.85
CA GLY A 281 -14.53 -14.53 22.59
C GLY A 281 -14.57 -15.71 21.63
N THR A 282 -15.68 -16.46 21.60
CA THR A 282 -15.92 -17.56 20.66
C THR A 282 -16.73 -17.15 19.44
N THR A 283 -17.24 -15.92 19.39
CA THR A 283 -18.09 -15.43 18.30
C THR A 283 -17.22 -14.99 17.12
N VAL A 284 -17.39 -15.66 15.99
CA VAL A 284 -16.75 -15.34 14.72
C VAL A 284 -17.66 -14.46 13.87
N ASN A 285 -17.15 -13.32 13.42
CA ASN A 285 -17.80 -12.43 12.47
C ASN A 285 -17.04 -12.44 11.13
N PRO A 286 -17.54 -13.16 10.11
CA PRO A 286 -16.89 -13.21 8.79
C PRO A 286 -17.10 -11.90 8.04
N ILE A 287 -16.07 -11.45 7.30
CA ILE A 287 -16.15 -10.27 6.44
C ILE A 287 -16.07 -10.75 4.99
N LEU A 288 -17.11 -10.45 4.20
CA LEU A 288 -17.09 -10.73 2.77
C LEU A 288 -16.21 -9.69 2.09
N THR A 289 -15.06 -10.14 1.59
CA THR A 289 -14.00 -9.30 1.01
C THR A 289 -13.78 -9.59 -0.47
N GLY A 290 -13.22 -8.61 -1.18
CA GLY A 290 -12.79 -8.74 -2.57
C GLY A 290 -11.34 -9.20 -2.73
N LEU A 291 -10.78 -8.92 -3.91
CA LEU A 291 -9.38 -9.20 -4.23
C LEU A 291 -8.46 -7.98 -3.99
N GLY A 292 -9.04 -6.77 -4.00
CA GLY A 292 -8.31 -5.53 -3.78
C GLY A 292 -8.22 -5.15 -2.30
N ILE A 293 -7.20 -4.35 -1.97
CA ILE A 293 -7.03 -3.82 -0.62
C ILE A 293 -8.24 -2.99 -0.20
N ASP A 294 -8.67 -3.19 1.05
CA ASP A 294 -9.82 -2.52 1.65
C ASP A 294 -11.16 -2.74 0.95
N GLN A 295 -11.25 -3.74 0.07
CA GLN A 295 -12.47 -4.10 -0.64
C GLN A 295 -13.39 -4.98 0.22
N ARG A 296 -14.42 -4.39 0.81
CA ARG A 296 -15.39 -5.06 1.69
C ARG A 296 -16.81 -4.92 1.16
N TYR A 297 -17.59 -6.00 1.24
CA TYR A 297 -18.96 -6.05 0.74
C TYR A 297 -19.99 -6.29 1.83
N ALA A 298 -19.66 -7.10 2.84
CA ALA A 298 -20.59 -7.40 3.93
C ALA A 298 -19.88 -7.74 5.24
N ARG A 299 -20.53 -7.40 6.36
CA ARG A 299 -20.08 -7.69 7.74
C ARG A 299 -21.31 -7.81 8.63
N ASN A 300 -21.26 -8.64 9.68
CA ASN A 300 -22.30 -8.59 10.71
C ASN A 300 -22.12 -7.33 11.58
N ASP A 301 -23.22 -6.64 11.83
CA ASP A 301 -23.32 -5.55 12.79
C ASP A 301 -24.38 -5.90 13.85
N THR A 302 -24.67 -4.97 14.76
CA THR A 302 -25.55 -5.16 15.93
C THR A 302 -26.92 -5.72 15.59
N SER A 303 -27.46 -5.39 14.41
CA SER A 303 -28.80 -5.79 13.95
C SER A 303 -28.78 -6.85 12.84
N GLY A 304 -27.64 -7.49 12.58
CA GLY A 304 -27.47 -8.53 11.55
C GLY A 304 -26.51 -8.15 10.42
N ARG A 305 -26.61 -8.86 9.30
CA ARG A 305 -25.73 -8.66 8.14
C ARG A 305 -25.99 -7.29 7.51
N THR A 306 -24.93 -6.50 7.36
CA THR A 306 -24.95 -5.21 6.67
C THR A 306 -24.03 -5.23 5.45
N TYR A 307 -24.39 -4.46 4.44
CA TYR A 307 -23.72 -4.42 3.15
C TYR A 307 -23.21 -3.00 2.85
N PHE A 308 -21.95 -2.93 2.43
CA PHE A 308 -21.20 -1.69 2.27
C PHE A 308 -21.46 -1.02 0.92
N LEU A 309 -21.72 0.28 0.94
CA LEU A 309 -21.73 1.14 -0.24
C LEU A 309 -20.69 2.23 -0.03
N THR A 310 -19.71 2.31 -0.93
CA THR A 310 -18.55 3.19 -0.78
C THR A 310 -18.50 4.26 -1.88
N ASP A 311 -17.79 5.36 -1.62
CA ASP A 311 -17.43 6.35 -2.65
C ASP A 311 -16.20 5.92 -3.48
N GLN A 312 -15.70 6.80 -4.36
CA GLN A 312 -14.56 6.51 -5.24
C GLN A 312 -13.23 6.27 -4.50
N LEU A 313 -13.12 6.74 -3.25
CA LEU A 313 -11.94 6.52 -2.40
C LEU A 313 -12.07 5.24 -1.57
N GLY A 314 -13.20 4.54 -1.67
CA GLY A 314 -13.51 3.40 -0.82
C GLY A 314 -14.07 3.79 0.54
N SER A 315 -14.42 5.06 0.78
CA SER A 315 -15.04 5.46 2.06
C SER A 315 -16.47 4.96 2.14
N THR A 316 -16.82 4.26 3.21
CA THR A 316 -18.19 3.76 3.43
C THR A 316 -19.16 4.94 3.55
N ARG A 317 -20.10 5.09 2.63
CA ARG A 317 -21.15 6.14 2.69
C ARG A 317 -22.43 5.63 3.32
N LEU A 318 -22.79 4.39 3.03
CA LEU A 318 -23.99 3.76 3.55
C LEU A 318 -23.73 2.31 3.96
N LEU A 319 -24.45 1.87 4.99
CA LEU A 319 -24.72 0.45 5.22
C LEU A 319 -26.17 0.18 4.90
N THR A 320 -26.42 -0.94 4.21
CA THR A 320 -27.77 -1.43 3.94
C THR A 320 -28.02 -2.75 4.65
N ASN A 321 -29.25 -3.02 5.07
CA ASN A 321 -29.63 -4.32 5.63
C ASN A 321 -29.95 -5.34 4.52
N ALA A 322 -30.35 -6.56 4.91
CA ALA A 322 -30.73 -7.62 3.96
C ALA A 322 -31.93 -7.25 3.05
N ALA A 323 -32.81 -6.34 3.46
CA ALA A 323 -33.92 -5.87 2.63
C ALA A 323 -33.48 -4.86 1.56
N GLY A 324 -32.26 -4.31 1.67
CA GLY A 324 -31.74 -3.26 0.79
C GLY A 324 -31.98 -1.84 1.30
N SER A 325 -32.56 -1.68 2.48
CA SER A 325 -32.79 -0.37 3.09
C SER A 325 -31.51 0.17 3.72
N ALA A 326 -31.22 1.46 3.52
CA ALA A 326 -30.14 2.14 4.24
C ALA A 326 -30.46 2.19 5.74
N VAL A 327 -29.50 1.74 6.55
CA VAL A 327 -29.64 1.68 8.02
C VAL A 327 -28.60 2.52 8.75
N GLN A 328 -27.53 2.91 8.06
CA GLN A 328 -26.52 3.81 8.55
C GLN A 328 -25.98 4.64 7.39
N ARG A 329 -25.74 5.92 7.65
CA ARG A 329 -25.04 6.85 6.77
C ARG A 329 -23.82 7.40 7.48
N TYR A 330 -22.74 7.53 6.72
CA TYR A 330 -21.54 8.26 7.11
C TYR A 330 -21.30 9.42 6.14
N ASP A 331 -20.97 10.57 6.70
CA ASP A 331 -20.46 11.72 5.97
C ASP A 331 -19.08 12.08 6.50
N TYR A 332 -18.26 12.64 5.61
CA TYR A 332 -16.86 12.97 5.89
C TYR A 332 -16.58 14.40 5.47
N ASP A 333 -15.76 15.11 6.25
CA ASP A 333 -14.99 16.22 5.69
C ASP A 333 -13.87 15.68 4.76
N PRO A 334 -13.17 16.53 3.99
CA PRO A 334 -12.11 16.09 3.08
C PRO A 334 -11.02 15.24 3.74
N TYR A 335 -10.75 15.41 5.04
CA TYR A 335 -9.71 14.70 5.77
C TYR A 335 -10.26 13.53 6.62
N GLY A 336 -11.53 13.18 6.45
CA GLY A 336 -12.12 11.98 7.07
C GLY A 336 -12.74 12.19 8.44
N THR A 337 -12.91 13.43 8.92
CA THR A 337 -13.70 13.65 10.15
C THR A 337 -15.11 13.18 9.89
N THR A 338 -15.53 12.17 10.64
CA THR A 338 -16.74 11.40 10.33
C THR A 338 -17.92 11.84 11.17
N THR A 339 -19.04 12.10 10.52
CA THR A 339 -20.36 12.14 11.16
C THR A 339 -21.15 10.90 10.74
N GLN A 340 -22.03 10.43 11.62
CA GLN A 340 -22.82 9.23 11.39
C GLN A 340 -24.27 9.46 11.80
N SER A 341 -25.22 8.91 11.03
CA SER A 341 -26.65 9.10 11.29
C SER A 341 -27.14 8.41 12.58
N SER A 342 -26.42 7.40 13.05
CA SER A 342 -26.74 6.65 14.26
C SER A 342 -25.49 6.18 14.98
N ALA A 343 -25.53 6.10 16.31
CA ALA A 343 -24.48 5.49 17.12
C ALA A 343 -24.72 3.98 17.40
N ALA A 344 -25.82 3.41 16.91
CA ALA A 344 -26.20 2.01 17.17
C ALA A 344 -25.43 0.98 16.32
N TYR A 345 -24.73 1.44 15.29
CA TYR A 345 -23.93 0.60 14.39
C TYR A 345 -22.45 0.69 14.74
N THR A 346 -21.76 -0.44 14.66
CA THR A 346 -20.40 -0.63 15.17
C THR A 346 -19.36 -0.79 14.06
N ASN A 347 -19.76 -0.62 12.80
CA ASN A 347 -18.84 -0.71 11.67
C ASN A 347 -17.59 0.18 11.85
N PRO A 348 -16.39 -0.43 11.95
CA PRO A 348 -15.14 0.32 12.05
C PRO A 348 -14.64 0.78 10.67
N TYR A 349 -15.00 0.10 9.59
CA TYR A 349 -14.48 0.35 8.24
C TYR A 349 -15.17 1.57 7.61
N GLN A 350 -14.56 2.75 7.77
CA GLN A 350 -15.19 4.04 7.47
C GLN A 350 -14.43 4.79 6.37
N TYR A 351 -13.74 5.89 6.71
CA TYR A 351 -13.05 6.74 5.73
C TYR A 351 -11.94 5.96 5.00
N THR A 352 -11.97 5.96 3.66
CA THR A 352 -11.10 5.18 2.76
C THR A 352 -11.05 3.67 3.09
N GLY A 353 -12.12 3.15 3.71
CA GLY A 353 -12.21 1.74 4.11
C GLY A 353 -11.39 1.37 5.35
N ARG A 354 -10.71 2.33 5.99
CA ARG A 354 -9.83 2.09 7.15
C ARG A 354 -10.60 2.00 8.45
N GLU A 355 -10.04 1.27 9.42
CA GLU A 355 -10.68 1.02 10.70
C GLU A 355 -10.60 2.25 11.62
N LYS A 356 -11.75 2.83 11.96
CA LYS A 356 -11.89 3.85 12.98
C LYS A 356 -12.00 3.21 14.36
N ASP A 357 -11.11 3.60 15.26
CA ASP A 357 -11.13 3.20 16.66
C ASP A 357 -12.04 4.11 17.50
N ALA A 358 -12.46 3.67 18.68
CA ALA A 358 -13.30 4.46 19.58
C ALA A 358 -12.60 5.75 20.04
N SER A 359 -11.26 5.76 20.04
CA SER A 359 -10.45 6.96 20.23
C SER A 359 -10.69 8.04 19.16
N GLY A 360 -11.19 7.68 17.98
CA GLY A 360 -11.34 8.56 16.82
C GLY A 360 -10.14 8.54 15.87
N LEU A 361 -9.08 7.79 16.20
CA LEU A 361 -7.99 7.50 15.27
C LEU A 361 -8.41 6.47 14.23
N TYR A 362 -7.84 6.57 13.04
CA TYR A 362 -7.92 5.53 12.03
C TYR A 362 -6.64 4.70 12.03
N TYR A 363 -6.77 3.37 12.08
CA TYR A 363 -5.65 2.47 11.89
C TYR A 363 -5.35 2.31 10.40
N TYR A 364 -4.18 2.76 9.98
CA TYR A 364 -3.69 2.78 8.61
C TYR A 364 -2.52 1.80 8.45
N ARG A 365 -2.59 0.64 9.11
CA ARG A 365 -1.57 -0.42 9.08
C ARG A 365 -0.24 0.03 9.69
N ALA A 366 0.63 0.68 8.93
CA ALA A 366 1.92 1.15 9.44
C ALA A 366 1.78 2.28 10.47
N ARG A 367 0.70 3.08 10.39
CA ARG A 367 0.51 4.26 11.23
C ARG A 367 -0.94 4.45 11.69
N TYR A 368 -1.12 5.38 12.62
CA TYR A 368 -2.42 5.86 13.07
C TYR A 368 -2.66 7.28 12.56
N TYR A 369 -3.80 7.49 11.93
CA TYR A 369 -4.21 8.75 11.31
C TYR A 369 -5.26 9.47 12.17
N ARG A 370 -5.09 10.79 12.36
CA ARG A 370 -6.03 11.63 13.10
C ARG A 370 -6.73 12.62 12.15
N PRO A 371 -8.00 12.38 11.80
CA PRO A 371 -8.69 13.18 10.79
C PRO A 371 -8.86 14.64 11.18
N GLN A 372 -9.07 14.94 12.48
CA GLN A 372 -9.25 16.32 12.95
C GLN A 372 -8.00 17.19 12.77
N TRP A 373 -6.83 16.59 12.57
CA TRP A 373 -5.57 17.30 12.31
C TRP A 373 -5.08 17.11 10.87
N GLY A 374 -5.73 16.25 10.09
CA GLY A 374 -5.32 15.93 8.72
C GLY A 374 -3.94 15.27 8.61
N ARG A 375 -3.53 14.47 9.60
CA ARG A 375 -2.17 13.89 9.67
C ARG A 375 -2.05 12.61 10.50
N PHE A 376 -0.94 11.91 10.31
CA PHE A 376 -0.53 10.80 11.17
C PHE A 376 -0.01 11.28 12.52
N ILE A 377 -0.03 10.40 13.52
CA ILE A 377 0.46 10.68 14.89
C ILE A 377 1.86 10.11 15.16
N SER A 378 2.49 9.52 14.15
CA SER A 378 3.87 9.03 14.17
C SER A 378 4.52 9.35 12.82
N GLU A 379 5.84 9.43 12.79
CA GLU A 379 6.58 9.59 11.54
C GLU A 379 6.35 8.40 10.61
N ASP A 380 6.42 8.65 9.31
CA ASP A 380 6.43 7.60 8.30
C ASP A 380 7.63 6.66 8.49
N PRO A 381 7.40 5.33 8.65
CA PRO A 381 8.48 4.35 8.74
C PRO A 381 9.41 4.31 7.53
N ILE A 382 8.95 4.74 6.34
CA ILE A 382 9.81 4.88 5.16
C ILE A 382 10.55 6.24 5.10
N GLN A 383 10.44 7.06 6.15
CA GLN A 383 11.20 8.28 6.36
C GLN A 383 11.10 9.26 5.18
N LEU A 384 12.23 9.82 4.71
CA LEU A 384 12.27 10.79 3.62
C LEU A 384 11.73 10.26 2.29
N PHE A 385 11.59 8.94 2.12
CA PHE A 385 10.91 8.38 0.94
C PHE A 385 9.42 8.72 0.91
N ALA A 386 8.80 8.98 2.05
CA ALA A 386 7.43 9.48 2.11
C ALA A 386 7.30 10.94 1.66
N GLY A 387 8.43 11.65 1.62
CA GLY A 387 8.51 13.09 1.39
C GLY A 387 9.08 13.84 2.59
N PRO A 388 9.23 15.16 2.48
CA PRO A 388 9.89 15.99 3.51
C PRO A 388 9.04 16.16 4.78
N ASN A 389 7.73 15.91 4.72
CA ASN A 389 6.85 15.92 5.88
C ASN A 389 6.38 14.49 6.18
N SER A 390 7.02 13.86 7.15
CA SER A 390 6.78 12.47 7.58
C SER A 390 5.44 12.25 8.29
N TYR A 391 4.66 13.31 8.55
CA TYR A 391 3.32 13.22 9.16
C TYR A 391 2.19 13.50 8.16
N ALA A 392 2.52 13.99 6.96
CA ALA A 392 1.53 14.41 5.98
C ALA A 392 0.65 13.25 5.52
N TYR A 393 -0.62 13.55 5.27
CA TYR A 393 -1.55 12.64 4.63
C TYR A 393 -1.67 12.98 3.15
N VAL A 394 -1.28 12.03 2.29
CA VAL A 394 -1.45 12.04 0.82
C VAL A 394 -1.11 13.37 0.11
N GLY A 395 -0.03 14.03 0.55
CA GLY A 395 0.41 15.29 -0.06
C GLY A 395 -0.62 16.42 -0.03
N ALA A 396 -1.51 16.42 0.98
CA ALA A 396 -2.63 17.35 1.11
C ALA A 396 -3.68 17.29 -0.02
N ASN A 397 -3.80 16.13 -0.70
CA ASN A 397 -4.88 15.86 -1.66
C ASN A 397 -5.78 14.69 -1.21
N PRO A 398 -6.52 14.85 -0.09
CA PRO A 398 -7.30 13.76 0.50
C PRO A 398 -8.63 13.47 -0.22
N ILE A 399 -8.97 14.26 -1.24
CA ILE A 399 -10.17 14.06 -2.07
C ILE A 399 -9.89 13.24 -3.33
N GLY A 400 -8.62 13.13 -3.73
CA GLY A 400 -8.20 12.43 -4.95
C GLY A 400 -7.24 11.28 -4.72
N LEU A 401 -6.66 11.16 -3.53
CA LEU A 401 -5.67 10.15 -3.19
C LEU A 401 -6.03 9.43 -1.88
N ILE A 402 -5.52 8.21 -1.74
CA ILE A 402 -5.62 7.37 -0.54
C ILE A 402 -4.23 6.87 -0.15
N ASP A 403 -4.04 6.50 1.12
CA ASP A 403 -2.84 5.84 1.63
C ASP A 403 -3.21 4.48 2.23
N PRO A 404 -3.36 3.40 1.46
CA PRO A 404 -3.84 2.13 1.99
C PRO A 404 -2.88 1.48 3.00
N LEU A 405 -1.58 1.79 2.93
CA LEU A 405 -0.56 1.16 3.77
C LEU A 405 -0.13 2.01 4.96
N GLY A 406 -0.55 3.28 4.99
CA GLY A 406 0.01 4.26 5.90
C GLY A 406 1.47 4.57 5.58
N LEU A 407 1.91 4.41 4.32
CA LEU A 407 3.30 4.55 3.85
C LEU A 407 3.37 5.38 2.57
N TRP A 408 2.53 6.42 2.47
CA TRP A 408 2.45 7.19 1.24
C TRP A 408 3.77 7.85 0.88
N SER A 409 4.14 7.75 -0.40
CA SER A 409 5.26 8.47 -0.99
C SER A 409 4.79 9.31 -2.18
N LEU A 410 5.27 10.56 -2.24
CA LEU A 410 5.02 11.44 -3.38
C LEU A 410 5.93 11.03 -4.54
N THR A 411 5.39 10.37 -5.55
CA THR A 411 6.07 10.24 -6.85
C THR A 411 5.88 11.55 -7.62
N LEU A 412 6.94 12.33 -7.81
CA LEU A 412 6.91 13.52 -8.66
C LEU A 412 7.01 13.08 -10.13
N THR A 413 5.88 13.04 -10.84
CA THR A 413 5.90 12.92 -12.30
C THR A 413 6.34 14.24 -12.90
N GLY A 414 7.62 14.34 -13.29
CA GLY A 414 8.08 15.43 -14.15
C GLY A 414 7.38 15.34 -15.52
N TYR A 415 6.47 16.27 -15.79
CA TYR A 415 5.94 16.48 -17.14
C TYR A 415 7.07 17.08 -17.98
N ILE A 416 7.57 16.33 -18.96
CA ILE A 416 8.44 16.88 -20.02
C ILE A 416 7.51 17.31 -21.16
N PRO A 417 7.28 18.62 -21.38
CA PRO A 417 6.52 19.09 -22.53
C PRO A 417 7.43 19.06 -23.75
N THR A 418 7.62 17.90 -24.36
CA THR A 418 8.04 17.82 -25.76
C THR A 418 7.33 16.66 -26.43
N GLU A 419 6.52 17.00 -27.42
CA GLU A 419 5.83 16.07 -28.31
C GLU A 419 6.80 15.01 -28.86
N ILE A 420 6.65 13.75 -28.47
CA ILE A 420 7.09 12.64 -29.31
C ILE A 420 5.90 12.29 -30.19
N LEU A 421 5.79 12.98 -31.33
CA LEU A 421 4.94 12.59 -32.44
C LEU A 421 5.51 11.34 -33.08
N GLY A 422 4.95 10.17 -32.75
CA GLY A 422 5.21 8.93 -33.48
C GLY A 422 4.55 7.71 -32.84
N PRO A 423 3.95 6.78 -33.62
CA PRO A 423 3.33 5.59 -33.08
C PRO A 423 4.40 4.66 -32.47
N ILE A 424 4.17 4.25 -31.22
CA ILE A 424 5.00 3.26 -30.54
C ILE A 424 4.64 1.89 -31.14
N GLY A 425 5.51 1.34 -31.97
CA GLY A 425 5.34 0.00 -32.52
C GLY A 425 5.49 -1.10 -31.46
N PRO A 426 5.07 -2.34 -31.75
CA PRO A 426 5.24 -3.48 -30.85
C PRO A 426 6.74 -3.70 -30.61
N GLY A 427 7.19 -3.45 -29.39
CA GLY A 427 8.61 -3.50 -28.98
C GLY A 427 9.19 -2.20 -28.41
N GLY A 428 8.44 -1.09 -28.38
CA GLY A 428 8.91 0.16 -27.78
C GLY A 428 8.76 0.21 -26.26
N GLY A 429 9.86 0.06 -25.52
CA GLY A 429 9.92 0.30 -24.07
C GLY A 429 10.13 1.78 -23.73
N VAL A 430 9.50 2.25 -22.66
CA VAL A 430 9.76 3.57 -22.07
C VAL A 430 10.85 3.41 -21.00
N VAL A 431 11.99 4.06 -21.19
CA VAL A 431 13.06 4.10 -20.19
C VAL A 431 12.88 5.36 -19.33
N LEU A 432 12.50 5.18 -18.06
CA LEU A 432 12.47 6.25 -17.06
C LEU A 432 13.75 6.14 -16.21
N THR A 433 14.72 7.01 -16.46
CA THR A 433 15.90 7.14 -15.59
C THR A 433 15.65 8.24 -14.56
N GLY A 434 15.54 7.87 -13.29
CA GLY A 434 15.38 8.78 -12.17
C GLY A 434 15.46 8.05 -10.83
N ILE A 435 16.08 8.70 -9.84
CA ILE A 435 16.31 8.21 -8.48
C ILE A 435 14.96 8.09 -7.75
N GLY A 436 14.68 6.93 -7.14
CA GLY A 436 13.51 6.72 -6.28
C GLY A 436 12.18 6.56 -7.03
N LEU A 437 11.93 5.37 -7.56
CA LEU A 437 10.60 4.97 -8.05
C LEU A 437 9.86 4.18 -6.97
N SER A 438 8.87 4.81 -6.34
CA SER A 438 7.78 4.10 -5.68
C SER A 438 6.57 4.09 -6.62
N ILE A 439 6.02 2.90 -6.85
CA ILE A 439 4.83 2.72 -7.68
C ILE A 439 3.65 2.53 -6.71
N ASN A 440 2.91 3.60 -6.44
CA ASN A 440 1.74 3.55 -5.56
C ASN A 440 0.57 2.74 -6.18
N SER A 441 0.50 2.67 -7.50
CA SER A 441 -0.30 1.70 -8.27
C SER A 441 0.24 1.59 -9.70
N ILE A 442 0.14 0.40 -10.31
CA ILE A 442 0.20 0.26 -11.76
C ILE A 442 -1.24 0.24 -12.24
N SER A 443 -1.65 1.27 -12.98
CA SER A 443 -2.95 1.30 -13.65
C SER A 443 -2.73 1.08 -15.13
N PHE A 444 -3.18 -0.06 -15.66
CA PHE A 444 -3.31 -0.23 -17.11
C PHE A 444 -4.54 0.57 -17.55
N ARG A 445 -4.35 1.57 -18.41
CA ARG A 445 -5.46 2.23 -19.11
C ARG A 445 -5.85 1.31 -20.27
N GLY A 446 -7.06 0.77 -20.22
CA GLY A 446 -7.51 -0.36 -21.05
C GLY A 446 -7.38 -1.68 -20.29
N GLY A 447 -8.42 -2.50 -20.34
CA GLY A 447 -8.62 -3.65 -19.44
C GLY A 447 -7.43 -4.55 -19.16
N ILE A 448 -7.41 -5.02 -17.92
CA ILE A 448 -6.46 -5.97 -17.39
C ILE A 448 -6.80 -7.34 -17.99
N GLY A 449 -6.08 -7.74 -19.05
CA GLY A 449 -6.00 -9.14 -19.49
C GLY A 449 -4.84 -9.85 -18.78
N ALA A 450 -5.03 -11.13 -18.50
CA ALA A 450 -4.05 -12.19 -18.23
C ALA A 450 -2.73 -11.86 -17.45
N GLY A 451 -2.59 -12.48 -16.27
CA GLY A 451 -1.30 -13.04 -15.83
C GLY A 451 -0.28 -12.13 -15.15
N ALA A 452 -0.58 -10.86 -14.85
CA ALA A 452 0.34 -10.00 -14.10
C ALA A 452 0.22 -10.22 -12.57
N GLY A 453 0.94 -11.21 -12.05
CA GLY A 453 1.27 -11.25 -10.63
C GLY A 453 2.36 -10.21 -10.32
N ILE A 454 2.13 -9.34 -9.33
CA ILE A 454 3.25 -8.64 -8.67
C ILE A 454 3.84 -9.62 -7.67
N SER A 455 4.97 -10.26 -8.02
CA SER A 455 5.78 -10.96 -7.03
C SER A 455 6.63 -9.93 -6.29
N PHE A 456 6.39 -9.75 -4.99
CA PHE A 456 7.35 -9.09 -4.12
C PHE A 456 8.53 -10.05 -3.94
N ASN A 457 9.72 -9.67 -4.42
CA ASN A 457 10.95 -10.19 -3.86
C ASN A 457 11.37 -9.25 -2.73
N PRO A 458 11.15 -9.60 -1.46
CA PRO A 458 11.38 -8.67 -0.35
C PRO A 458 12.86 -8.44 -0.04
N PHE A 459 13.81 -9.23 -0.58
CA PHE A 459 15.25 -9.04 -0.28
C PHE A 459 16.15 -9.50 -1.44
N GLY A 460 16.48 -8.58 -2.36
CA GLY A 460 17.63 -8.70 -3.26
C GLY A 460 18.66 -7.61 -2.94
N THR A 461 19.91 -7.98 -2.66
CA THR A 461 20.99 -7.02 -2.33
C THR A 461 21.61 -6.38 -3.59
N PRO A 462 22.14 -5.14 -3.51
CA PRO A 462 22.90 -4.49 -4.59
C PRO A 462 24.30 -5.08 -4.78
N PRO A 463 24.96 -4.90 -5.94
CA PRO A 463 26.39 -5.13 -6.10
C PRO A 463 27.23 -4.02 -5.44
N ASP A 464 28.42 -4.38 -4.95
CA ASP A 464 29.38 -3.49 -4.30
C ASP A 464 30.05 -2.50 -5.28
N SER A 465 30.50 -1.36 -4.74
CA SER A 465 31.08 -0.25 -5.48
C SER A 465 32.61 -0.21 -5.48
N ASN A 466 33.30 -1.26 -5.02
CA ASN A 466 34.76 -1.32 -5.04
C ASN A 466 35.22 -2.74 -5.38
N HIS A 467 35.69 -2.93 -6.61
CA HIS A 467 36.51 -4.01 -7.19
C HIS A 467 35.96 -4.43 -8.56
N MET A 468 36.35 -3.68 -9.60
CA MET A 468 36.34 -4.20 -10.97
C MET A 468 37.67 -4.88 -11.22
N ASP A 469 37.69 -6.21 -11.20
CA ASP A 469 38.50 -7.02 -12.12
C ASP A 469 38.06 -8.51 -12.08
N ALA A 470 37.65 -8.99 -13.26
CA ALA A 470 37.55 -10.39 -13.73
C ALA A 470 36.40 -11.34 -13.28
N PRO A 471 36.05 -12.32 -14.14
CA PRO A 471 34.68 -12.81 -14.36
C PRO A 471 34.39 -14.19 -13.74
N CYS A 472 33.11 -14.44 -13.43
CA CYS A 472 32.37 -15.73 -13.36
C CYS A 472 31.18 -15.50 -12.40
N GLY A 473 29.95 -15.27 -12.86
CA GLY A 473 28.99 -16.33 -13.21
C GLY A 473 27.74 -16.18 -12.31
N ASN A 474 26.56 -16.07 -12.92
CA ASN A 474 25.22 -15.89 -12.33
C ASN A 474 24.87 -14.52 -11.72
N LYS A 475 24.37 -13.62 -12.58
CA LYS A 475 23.55 -12.48 -12.16
C LYS A 475 22.07 -12.85 -12.29
N SER A 476 21.37 -12.98 -11.17
CA SER A 476 19.91 -13.03 -11.14
C SER A 476 19.38 -11.61 -11.41
N GLY A 477 18.94 -11.36 -12.64
CA GLY A 477 18.25 -10.12 -13.02
C GLY A 477 16.74 -10.28 -12.92
N ILE A 478 16.06 -9.20 -12.53
CA ILE A 478 14.62 -9.04 -12.75
C ILE A 478 14.43 -8.76 -14.24
N GLY A 479 13.80 -9.68 -14.95
CA GLY A 479 13.31 -9.47 -16.31
C GLY A 479 11.78 -9.42 -16.31
N VAL A 480 11.21 -8.31 -16.79
CA VAL A 480 9.83 -8.29 -17.25
C VAL A 480 9.86 -8.76 -18.70
N TYR A 481 9.26 -9.92 -18.98
CA TYR A 481 9.11 -10.41 -20.35
C TYR A 481 7.62 -10.45 -20.71
N VAL A 482 7.28 -9.85 -21.84
CA VAL A 482 6.00 -10.08 -22.52
C VAL A 482 6.38 -10.88 -23.76
N ASP A 483 6.20 -12.20 -23.73
CA ASP A 483 6.36 -13.00 -24.94
C ASP A 483 5.00 -13.15 -25.62
N GLY A 484 4.91 -12.61 -26.82
CA GLY A 484 3.87 -12.94 -27.76
C GLY A 484 4.31 -14.17 -28.54
N SER A 485 3.59 -15.27 -28.33
CA SER A 485 3.56 -16.51 -29.13
C SER A 485 4.36 -17.72 -28.61
N ALA A 486 3.72 -18.89 -28.80
CA ALA A 486 4.04 -20.20 -28.28
C ALA A 486 5.44 -20.75 -28.60
N GLY A 487 6.05 -21.46 -27.64
CA GLY A 487 7.13 -22.41 -27.93
C GLY A 487 8.01 -22.75 -26.72
N VAL A 488 8.06 -24.04 -26.36
CA VAL A 488 9.05 -24.61 -25.43
C VAL A 488 10.43 -24.66 -26.10
N GLY A 489 11.51 -24.25 -25.42
CA GLY A 489 12.88 -24.58 -25.83
C GLY A 489 14.01 -23.86 -25.08
N ILE A 490 14.94 -24.64 -24.52
CA ILE A 490 16.24 -24.21 -23.95
C ILE A 490 17.28 -24.13 -25.09
N PHE A 491 18.03 -23.03 -25.25
CA PHE A 491 19.38 -23.03 -25.90
C PHE A 491 20.19 -21.77 -25.53
N GLY A 492 21.52 -21.93 -25.43
CA GLY A 492 22.49 -20.83 -25.30
C GLY A 492 23.47 -20.75 -26.49
N ALA A 493 24.17 -19.62 -26.64
CA ALA A 493 25.54 -19.44 -27.20
C ALA A 493 25.82 -17.97 -27.66
N GLY A 494 27.00 -17.43 -27.30
CA GLY A 494 28.04 -16.95 -28.25
C GLY A 494 28.03 -15.56 -28.92
N THR A 495 29.18 -14.85 -28.76
CA THR A 495 29.87 -13.85 -29.66
C THR A 495 29.28 -12.42 -29.77
N GLY A 496 29.99 -11.26 -29.79
CA GLY A 496 31.41 -10.82 -29.77
C GLY A 496 31.68 -9.80 -30.91
N TRP A 497 32.15 -8.55 -30.68
CA TRP A 497 32.74 -7.62 -31.70
C TRP A 497 33.64 -6.51 -31.11
N ASN A 498 34.74 -6.17 -31.84
CA ASN A 498 35.78 -5.16 -31.60
C ASN A 498 35.49 -3.81 -32.32
N TYR A 499 36.08 -2.67 -31.86
CA TYR A 499 36.59 -1.59 -32.73
C TYR A 499 37.62 -0.69 -31.99
N GLY A 500 38.70 -0.31 -32.69
CA GLY A 500 39.86 0.42 -32.15
C GLY A 500 39.99 1.90 -32.55
N GLY A 501 40.97 2.59 -31.96
CA GLY A 501 41.44 3.94 -32.29
C GLY A 501 42.79 4.26 -31.64
N THR A 502 43.70 4.89 -32.39
CA THR A 502 45.15 5.07 -32.15
C THR A 502 45.54 6.20 -31.17
N GLN A 503 46.53 5.96 -30.31
CA GLN A 503 47.27 6.96 -29.51
C GLN A 503 48.66 7.21 -30.12
N SER A 504 49.16 8.46 -30.08
CA SER A 504 50.59 8.76 -30.27
C SER A 504 51.25 9.09 -28.93
N VAL A 505 52.44 8.52 -28.69
CA VAL A 505 53.20 8.56 -27.44
C VAL A 505 54.41 9.46 -27.60
N GLY A 506 54.66 10.35 -26.64
CA GLY A 506 55.88 11.17 -26.61
C GLY A 506 57.13 10.34 -26.25
N PRO A 507 58.35 10.87 -26.43
CA PRO A 507 59.61 10.17 -26.14
C PRO A 507 59.81 9.78 -24.66
N ASP A 508 58.94 10.26 -23.77
CA ASP A 508 58.88 9.97 -22.33
C ASP A 508 57.81 8.92 -21.96
N GLY A 509 57.16 8.29 -22.94
CA GLY A 509 56.26 7.16 -22.73
C GLY A 509 54.86 7.52 -22.22
N ARG A 510 54.43 8.79 -22.26
CA ARG A 510 53.10 9.22 -21.78
C ARG A 510 52.20 9.74 -22.93
N PRO A 511 50.88 9.44 -22.91
CA PRO A 511 49.92 10.06 -23.84
C PRO A 511 49.72 11.53 -23.48
N ARG A 512 49.72 12.44 -24.46
CA ARG A 512 49.47 13.88 -24.24
C ARG A 512 48.20 14.33 -24.98
N TRP A 513 47.36 15.07 -24.26
CA TRP A 513 46.26 15.87 -24.81
C TRP A 513 46.69 17.35 -24.84
N GLN A 514 46.36 18.06 -25.91
CA GLN A 514 46.81 19.44 -26.16
C GLN A 514 45.66 20.41 -25.83
N GLU A 515 45.84 21.26 -24.82
CA GLU A 515 44.95 22.39 -24.51
C GLU A 515 45.53 23.71 -25.02
N TYR A 516 44.66 24.59 -25.56
CA TYR A 516 44.94 26.00 -25.80
C TYR A 516 43.95 26.85 -24.98
N GLY A 517 44.46 27.77 -24.16
CA GLY A 517 43.67 28.67 -23.31
C GLY A 517 43.51 30.11 -23.86
N GLY A 518 42.60 30.88 -23.25
CA GLY A 518 42.66 32.36 -23.26
C GLY A 518 41.34 33.16 -23.23
N PHE A 519 40.94 33.61 -22.03
CA PHE A 519 40.24 34.86 -21.66
C PHE A 519 38.77 35.21 -22.02
N SER A 520 37.99 35.29 -20.93
CA SER A 520 37.15 36.42 -20.47
C SER A 520 35.67 36.55 -20.89
N SER A 521 34.90 36.96 -19.88
CA SER A 521 33.48 37.33 -19.84
C SER A 521 32.45 36.18 -19.93
N ALA A 522 31.50 36.25 -19.00
CA ALA A 522 30.54 35.21 -18.64
C ALA A 522 29.72 34.70 -19.84
N PRO A 523 29.50 33.39 -19.95
CA PRO A 523 28.48 32.86 -20.84
C PRO A 523 27.21 32.54 -20.04
N THR A 524 26.11 33.15 -20.48
CA THR A 524 24.83 32.49 -20.64
C THR A 524 25.02 31.03 -21.06
N LEU A 525 24.47 30.09 -20.29
CA LEU A 525 24.37 28.70 -20.69
C LEU A 525 23.29 28.58 -21.76
N ASP A 526 23.72 28.63 -23.01
CA ASP A 526 23.02 28.02 -24.13
C ASP A 526 23.93 26.87 -24.59
N ALA A 527 23.52 25.63 -24.34
CA ALA A 527 24.26 24.45 -24.75
C ALA A 527 23.31 23.32 -25.13
N THR A 528 23.21 23.17 -26.45
CA THR A 528 22.70 22.03 -27.20
C THR A 528 23.40 20.72 -26.81
N ILE A 529 22.60 19.65 -26.77
CA ILE A 529 22.96 18.29 -26.39
C ILE A 529 23.92 17.63 -27.40
N GLY A 530 24.96 16.98 -26.88
CA GLY A 530 25.79 15.99 -27.57
C GLY A 530 26.25 14.94 -26.54
N SER A 531 25.74 13.72 -26.67
CA SER A 531 25.69 12.64 -25.68
C SER A 531 27.02 11.95 -25.35
N GLY A 532 27.22 11.59 -24.06
CA GLY A 532 28.02 10.42 -23.68
C GLY A 532 28.81 10.55 -22.36
N ALA A 533 28.50 9.69 -21.40
CA ALA A 533 29.15 9.43 -20.10
C ALA A 533 28.79 10.36 -18.91
N GLN A 534 27.97 9.83 -18.01
CA GLN A 534 27.83 10.30 -16.62
C GLN A 534 28.23 9.17 -15.68
N VAL A 535 28.99 9.59 -14.66
CA VAL A 535 29.65 8.82 -13.61
C VAL A 535 28.62 8.34 -12.59
N GLY A 536 28.66 7.05 -12.24
CA GLY A 536 27.84 6.50 -11.18
C GLY A 536 28.50 6.71 -9.81
N ALA A 537 27.79 7.38 -8.91
CA ALA A 537 28.01 7.31 -7.47
C ALA A 537 26.66 6.98 -6.82
N GLY A 538 26.56 5.79 -6.22
CA GLY A 538 25.35 5.28 -5.60
C GLY A 538 25.17 5.79 -4.17
N ILE A 539 23.91 5.94 -3.77
CA ILE A 539 23.49 5.92 -2.37
C ILE A 539 22.54 4.73 -2.22
N GLU A 540 22.94 3.82 -1.34
CA GLU A 540 22.22 2.60 -0.97
C GLU A 540 21.26 2.93 0.18
N VAL A 541 19.97 2.62 0.00
CA VAL A 541 19.01 2.64 1.11
C VAL A 541 18.58 1.21 1.40
N THR A 542 19.06 0.74 2.55
CA THR A 542 18.64 -0.51 3.18
C THR A 542 17.31 -0.27 3.91
N LYS A 543 16.31 -1.09 3.60
CA LYS A 543 14.95 -1.07 4.17
C LYS A 543 14.91 -1.87 5.47
N TYR A 544 14.14 -1.39 6.45
CA TYR A 544 13.72 -2.16 7.63
C TYR A 544 12.23 -2.48 7.55
N PHE A 545 11.90 -3.57 8.24
CA PHE A 545 10.75 -4.47 8.20
C PHE A 545 9.36 -3.84 8.18
#